data_AF-A0A715CK68-F1
#
_entry.id   AF-A0A715CK68-F1
#
_cell.length_a   1.000
_cell.length_b   1.000
_cell.length_c   1.000
_cell.angle_alpha   90.00
_cell.angle_beta   90.00
_cell.angle_gamma   90.00
#
_symmetry.space_group_name_H-M   'P 1'
#
loop_
_entity.id
_entity.type
_entity.pdbx_description
1 polymer ?
#
loop_
_entity_poly.entity_id
_entity_poly.type
_entity_poly.pdbx_seq_one_letter_code
_entity_poly.pdbx_strand_id
1 'polypeptide(L)'
;MKVNIDTSDMLYAEAWRDFKGTDWKEEINVCDFIQHNYTPYEGDESFLADATPATTALWEKVMAGIRIENATHAPVDFDTNIATTITAHDAGYIEKELEKIVGLQTDKPLKRA
;
A
#
# COMPACT_ATOMS: atom_id res chain seq x y z
N MET A 1 -11.79 -14.35 -16.06
CA MET A 1 -12.60 -15.32 -15.28
C MET A 1 -13.92 -14.65 -15.01
N LYS A 2 -15.04 -15.22 -15.47
CA LYS A 2 -16.37 -14.68 -15.15
C LYS A 2 -16.69 -15.06 -13.71
N VAL A 3 -16.75 -14.08 -12.83
CA VAL A 3 -17.11 -14.28 -11.43
C VAL A 3 -18.56 -13.87 -11.30
N ASN A 4 -19.43 -14.76 -10.82
CA ASN A 4 -20.81 -14.41 -10.52
C ASN A 4 -20.82 -13.62 -9.20
N ILE A 5 -20.53 -12.32 -9.29
CA ILE A 5 -20.61 -11.38 -8.17
C ILE A 5 -21.96 -10.67 -8.30
N ASP A 6 -22.75 -10.70 -7.24
CA ASP A 6 -23.95 -9.86 -7.17
C ASP A 6 -23.51 -8.42 -6.90
N THR A 7 -23.36 -7.66 -7.97
CA THR A 7 -22.98 -6.24 -7.92
C THR A 7 -24.10 -5.33 -7.42
N SER A 8 -25.30 -5.88 -7.18
CA SER A 8 -26.41 -5.17 -6.53
C SER A 8 -26.31 -5.16 -5.00
N ASP A 9 -25.33 -5.87 -4.42
CA ASP A 9 -24.95 -5.72 -3.01
C ASP A 9 -24.61 -4.25 -2.72
N MET A 10 -25.17 -3.71 -1.63
CA MET A 10 -24.94 -2.34 -1.18
C MET A 10 -23.45 -2.00 -1.07
N LEU A 11 -22.60 -2.98 -0.71
CA LEU A 11 -21.16 -2.76 -0.59
C LEU A 11 -20.54 -2.30 -1.93
N TYR A 12 -20.87 -2.97 -3.03
CA TYR A 12 -20.35 -2.62 -4.35
C TYR A 12 -21.01 -1.37 -4.91
N ALA A 13 -22.32 -1.20 -4.70
CA ALA A 13 -23.03 0.00 -5.14
C ALA A 13 -22.48 1.28 -4.49
N GLU A 14 -22.06 1.22 -3.22
CA GLU A 14 -21.41 2.33 -2.53
C GLU A 14 -19.96 2.52 -2.98
N ALA A 15 -19.15 1.47 -3.01
CA ALA A 15 -17.74 1.57 -3.39
C ALA A 15 -17.54 1.99 -4.86
N TRP A 16 -18.50 1.67 -5.74
CA TRP A 16 -18.43 1.96 -7.18
C TRP A 16 -19.25 3.16 -7.62
N ARG A 17 -19.75 3.94 -6.67
CA ARG A 17 -20.54 5.14 -6.94
C ARG A 17 -19.77 6.06 -7.89
N ASP A 18 -20.46 6.53 -8.91
CA ASP A 18 -19.96 7.44 -9.96
C ASP A 18 -18.90 6.87 -10.91
N PHE A 19 -18.43 5.63 -10.73
CA PHE A 19 -17.55 4.98 -11.71
C PHE A 19 -18.32 4.49 -12.95
N LYS A 20 -17.77 4.87 -14.12
CA LYS A 20 -18.24 4.57 -15.47
C LYS A 20 -17.80 3.18 -15.93
N GLY A 21 -18.49 2.63 -16.92
CA GLY A 21 -18.22 1.31 -17.49
C GLY A 21 -19.07 0.20 -16.90
N THR A 22 -19.15 -0.91 -17.63
CA THR A 22 -20.00 -2.09 -17.34
C THR A 22 -19.18 -3.36 -17.25
N ASP A 23 -18.22 -3.58 -18.15
CA ASP A 23 -17.55 -4.87 -18.30
C ASP A 23 -16.71 -5.20 -17.05
N TRP A 24 -15.97 -4.22 -16.51
CA TRP A 24 -15.25 -4.39 -15.25
C TRP A 24 -16.12 -4.67 -14.02
N LYS A 25 -17.43 -4.41 -14.09
CA LYS A 25 -18.39 -4.75 -13.01
C LYS A 25 -18.83 -6.21 -13.12
N GLU A 26 -18.86 -6.77 -14.33
CA GLU A 26 -19.32 -8.14 -14.58
C GLU A 26 -18.18 -9.17 -14.64
N GLU A 27 -16.94 -8.72 -14.87
CA GLU A 27 -15.75 -9.56 -14.86
C GLU A 27 -14.52 -8.85 -14.27
N ILE A 28 -13.53 -9.62 -13.86
CA ILE A 28 -12.25 -9.07 -13.39
C ILE A 28 -11.52 -8.45 -14.58
N ASN A 29 -11.69 -7.14 -14.76
CA ASN A 29 -11.10 -6.37 -15.85
C ASN A 29 -10.65 -4.99 -15.37
N VAL A 30 -9.49 -4.94 -14.71
CA VAL A 30 -8.90 -3.69 -14.20
C VAL A 30 -8.52 -2.72 -15.33
N CYS A 31 -8.20 -3.25 -16.51
CA CYS A 31 -7.87 -2.42 -17.68
C CYS A 31 -9.08 -1.57 -18.11
N ASP A 32 -10.25 -2.22 -18.28
CA ASP A 32 -11.51 -1.56 -18.63
C ASP A 32 -11.93 -0.52 -17.58
N PHE A 33 -11.78 -0.84 -16.29
CA PHE A 33 -12.03 0.10 -15.20
C PHE A 33 -11.18 1.36 -15.34
N ILE A 34 -9.86 1.20 -15.51
CA ILE A 34 -8.93 2.34 -15.61
C ILE A 34 -9.30 3.18 -16.82
N GLN A 35 -9.46 2.58 -17.99
CA GLN A 35 -9.75 3.30 -19.24
C GLN A 35 -11.01 4.18 -19.16
N HIS A 36 -12.03 3.73 -18.44
CA HIS A 36 -13.29 4.48 -18.29
C HIS A 36 -13.27 5.56 -17.21
N ASN A 37 -12.35 5.49 -16.24
CA ASN A 37 -12.45 6.26 -14.99
C ASN A 37 -11.23 7.14 -14.66
N TYR A 38 -10.08 6.93 -15.30
CA TYR A 38 -8.95 7.83 -15.12
C TYR A 38 -9.20 9.18 -15.80
N THR A 39 -8.63 10.24 -15.22
CA THR A 39 -8.59 11.56 -15.86
C THR A 39 -7.17 11.78 -16.35
N PRO A 40 -6.90 11.81 -17.67
CA PRO A 40 -5.62 12.23 -18.18
C PRO A 40 -5.25 13.60 -17.63
N TYR A 41 -4.01 13.75 -17.15
CA TYR A 41 -3.50 15.02 -16.64
C TYR A 41 -2.34 15.47 -17.53
N GLU A 42 -2.54 16.59 -18.23
CA GLU A 42 -1.55 17.21 -19.15
C GLU A 42 -1.03 18.56 -18.61
N GLY A 43 -1.29 18.85 -17.34
CA GLY A 43 -0.78 20.05 -16.65
C GLY A 43 0.64 19.88 -16.13
N ASP A 44 1.04 20.71 -15.17
CA ASP A 44 2.38 20.76 -14.59
C ASP A 44 2.38 20.39 -13.09
N GLU A 45 3.55 20.47 -12.44
CA GLU A 45 3.74 20.11 -11.04
C GLU A 45 3.23 21.16 -10.03
N SER A 46 2.64 22.28 -10.48
CA SER A 46 2.27 23.38 -9.59
C SER A 46 1.23 23.04 -8.53
N PHE A 47 0.46 21.95 -8.72
CA PHE A 47 -0.52 21.46 -7.74
C PHE A 47 0.08 20.56 -6.65
N LEU A 48 1.35 20.18 -6.75
CA LEU A 48 1.98 19.28 -5.79
C LEU A 48 2.02 19.90 -4.39
N ALA A 49 1.73 19.07 -3.39
CA ALA A 49 1.80 19.45 -1.98
C ALA A 49 3.07 18.90 -1.32
N ASP A 50 3.55 19.62 -0.30
CA ASP A 50 4.70 19.19 0.50
C ASP A 50 4.39 17.99 1.39
N ALA A 51 5.47 17.35 1.89
CA ALA A 51 5.36 16.27 2.85
C ALA A 51 4.72 16.73 4.16
N THR A 52 3.86 15.89 4.73
CA THR A 52 3.29 16.16 6.06
C THR A 52 4.33 15.94 7.17
N PRO A 53 4.17 16.57 8.36
CA PRO A 53 5.04 16.30 9.50
C PRO A 53 5.09 14.81 9.90
N ALA A 54 3.97 14.10 9.77
CA ALA A 54 3.91 12.66 10.02
C ALA A 54 4.78 11.89 9.00
N THR A 55 4.70 12.25 7.72
CA THR A 55 5.55 11.67 6.65
C THR A 55 7.03 11.88 6.95
N THR A 56 7.44 13.10 7.29
CA THR A 56 8.84 13.41 7.59
C THR A 56 9.34 12.65 8.81
N ALA A 57 8.56 12.60 9.90
CA ALA A 57 8.91 11.87 11.11
C ALA A 57 9.03 10.36 10.87
N LEU A 58 8.11 9.75 10.11
CA LEU A 58 8.16 8.35 9.73
C LEU A 58 9.41 8.06 8.88
N TRP A 59 9.69 8.91 7.90
CA TRP A 59 10.83 8.76 7.02
C TRP A 59 12.17 8.86 7.77
N GLU A 60 12.31 9.82 8.68
CA GLU A 60 13.50 9.98 9.51
C GLU A 60 13.79 8.73 10.36
N LYS A 61 12.74 8.10 10.92
CA LYS A 61 12.88 6.86 11.68
C LYS A 61 13.37 5.70 10.82
N VAL A 62 12.82 5.53 9.62
CA VAL A 62 13.28 4.48 8.68
C VAL A 62 14.71 4.75 8.23
N MET A 63 15.04 6.00 7.92
CA MET A 63 16.37 6.40 7.49
C MET A 63 17.45 6.13 8.54
N ALA A 64 17.12 6.16 9.83
CA ALA A 64 18.05 5.75 10.88
C ALA A 64 18.49 4.29 10.72
N GLY A 65 17.58 3.37 10.38
CA GLY A 65 17.92 1.98 10.12
C GLY A 65 18.66 1.77 8.80
N ILE A 66 18.31 2.51 7.75
CA ILE A 66 19.05 2.49 6.46
C ILE A 66 20.51 2.93 6.66
N ARG A 67 20.76 3.93 7.51
CA ARG A 67 22.14 4.33 7.87
C ARG A 67 22.91 3.20 8.55
N ILE A 68 22.24 2.38 9.38
CA ILE A 68 22.84 1.20 10.00
C ILE A 68 23.20 0.15 8.93
N GLU A 69 22.28 -0.18 8.02
CA GLU A 69 22.57 -1.15 6.96
C GLU A 69 23.73 -0.69 6.08
N ASN A 70 23.75 0.58 5.68
CA ASN A 70 24.83 1.12 4.85
C ASN A 70 26.18 1.12 5.58
N ALA A 71 26.20 1.43 6.87
CA ALA A 71 27.45 1.43 7.65
C ALA A 71 27.98 0.01 7.90
N THR A 72 27.08 -0.93 8.20
CA THR A 72 27.43 -2.31 8.55
C THR A 72 27.58 -3.23 7.35
N HIS A 73 27.05 -2.83 6.19
CA HIS A 73 26.87 -3.69 5.01
C HIS A 73 26.13 -4.99 5.35
N ALA A 74 25.24 -4.94 6.34
CA ALA A 74 24.49 -6.07 6.86
C ALA A 74 23.03 -5.66 7.14
N PRO A 75 22.08 -6.62 7.20
CA PRO A 75 20.71 -6.34 7.62
C PRO A 75 20.64 -5.71 9.01
N VAL A 76 19.64 -4.86 9.25
CA VAL A 76 19.35 -4.36 10.62
C VAL A 76 19.01 -5.52 11.56
N ASP A 77 18.16 -6.41 11.09
CA ASP A 77 17.70 -7.62 11.78
C ASP A 77 17.19 -8.63 10.75
N PHE A 78 17.11 -9.91 11.13
CA PHE A 78 16.50 -10.95 10.32
C PHE A 78 15.98 -12.13 11.16
N ASP A 79 14.90 -12.77 10.68
CA ASP A 79 14.37 -13.98 11.31
C ASP A 79 15.34 -15.16 11.19
N THR A 80 15.45 -15.94 12.26
CA THR A 80 16.30 -17.15 12.31
C THR A 80 15.50 -18.41 12.62
N ASN A 81 14.21 -18.28 12.92
CA ASN A 81 13.36 -19.35 13.42
C ASN A 81 11.89 -19.27 12.94
N ILE A 82 11.56 -18.32 12.05
CA ILE A 82 10.21 -18.18 11.48
C ILE A 82 10.30 -18.52 9.98
N ALA A 83 9.45 -19.43 9.52
CA ALA A 83 9.29 -19.70 8.09
C ALA A 83 8.17 -18.80 7.53
N THR A 84 8.56 -17.86 6.66
CA THR A 84 7.68 -16.80 6.19
C THR A 84 6.54 -17.31 5.30
N THR A 85 5.31 -16.90 5.62
CA THR A 85 4.07 -17.11 4.85
C THR A 85 3.16 -15.89 5.01
N ILE A 86 2.01 -15.85 4.31
CA ILE A 86 1.08 -14.68 4.31
C ILE A 86 0.66 -14.25 5.73
N THR A 87 0.55 -15.19 6.67
CA THR A 87 0.09 -14.94 8.05
C THR A 87 1.14 -15.32 9.11
N ALA A 88 2.42 -15.44 8.74
CA ALA A 88 3.47 -15.91 9.64
C ALA A 88 3.87 -14.87 10.70
N HIS A 89 3.69 -13.59 10.40
CA HIS A 89 4.10 -12.48 11.24
C HIS A 89 2.89 -11.70 11.74
N ASP A 90 3.03 -11.17 12.95
CA ASP A 90 2.09 -10.19 13.50
C ASP A 90 2.24 -8.84 12.78
N ALA A 91 1.29 -7.93 13.02
CA ALA A 91 1.32 -6.60 12.46
C ALA A 91 2.53 -5.79 12.97
N GLY A 92 3.37 -5.34 12.03
CA GLY A 92 4.46 -4.40 12.30
C GLY A 92 4.10 -2.95 11.96
N TYR A 93 4.76 -2.01 12.66
CA TYR A 93 4.56 -0.57 12.50
C TYR A 93 5.89 0.19 12.61
N ILE A 94 5.99 1.34 11.97
CA ILE A 94 7.09 2.31 12.22
C ILE A 94 6.70 3.21 13.39
N GLU A 95 5.47 3.73 13.35
CA GLU A 95 4.84 4.51 14.40
C GLU A 95 3.33 4.52 14.14
N LYS A 96 2.61 3.62 14.82
CA LYS A 96 1.22 3.27 14.51
C LYS A 96 0.28 4.47 14.45
N GLU A 97 0.50 5.46 15.31
CA GLU A 97 -0.35 6.66 15.41
C GLU A 97 -0.13 7.66 14.26
N LEU A 98 0.98 7.56 13.52
CA LEU A 98 1.33 8.47 12.42
C LEU A 98 1.00 7.90 11.04
N GLU A 99 0.88 6.59 10.92
CA GLU A 99 0.72 5.89 9.64
C GLU A 99 -0.71 6.02 9.07
N LYS A 100 -0.82 6.46 7.81
CA LYS A 100 -2.10 6.45 7.07
C LYS A 100 -2.31 5.17 6.28
N ILE A 101 -1.22 4.60 5.79
CA ILE A 101 -1.16 3.31 5.12
C ILE A 101 -0.21 2.45 5.94
N VAL A 102 -0.65 1.24 6.29
CA VAL A 102 0.05 0.32 7.18
C VAL A 102 0.41 -0.97 6.46
N GLY A 103 1.36 -1.71 7.01
CA GLY A 103 1.77 -3.03 6.53
C GLY A 103 3.28 -3.12 6.37
N LEU A 104 3.90 -4.05 7.11
CA LEU A 104 5.31 -4.42 7.00
C LEU A 104 5.42 -5.91 6.68
N GLN A 105 6.56 -6.32 6.12
CA GLN A 105 6.83 -7.73 5.81
C GLN A 105 6.97 -8.60 7.06
N THR A 106 7.46 -8.00 8.15
CA THR A 106 7.64 -8.63 9.46
C THR A 106 7.07 -7.71 10.54
N ASP A 107 7.26 -8.09 11.81
CA ASP A 107 6.80 -7.34 12.98
C ASP A 107 7.54 -6.00 13.20
N LYS A 108 8.64 -5.74 12.47
CA LYS A 108 9.49 -4.55 12.66
C LYS A 108 9.98 -3.95 11.35
N PRO A 109 10.22 -2.62 11.31
CA PRO A 109 10.81 -1.99 10.13
C PRO A 109 12.21 -2.53 9.87
N LEU A 110 12.49 -2.82 8.59
CA LEU A 110 13.79 -3.27 8.07
C LEU A 110 14.29 -4.63 8.60
N LYS A 111 13.47 -5.38 9.34
CA LYS A 111 13.75 -6.76 9.69
C LYS A 111 13.42 -7.67 8.50
N ARG A 112 14.40 -8.47 8.07
CA ARG A 112 14.23 -9.43 6.97
C ARG A 112 13.61 -10.73 7.47
N ALA A 113 12.77 -11.34 6.66
CA ALA A 113 12.04 -12.56 6.99
C ALA A 113 12.76 -13.84 6.53
#